data_AF-A0A2L0TUY9-F1
#
_entry.id   AF-A0A2L0TUY9-F1
#
_cell.length_a   1.000
_cell.length_b   1.000
_cell.length_c   1.000
_cell.angle_alpha   90.00
_cell.angle_beta   90.00
_cell.angle_gamma   90.00
#
_symmetry.space_group_name_H-M   'P 1'
#
loop_
_entity.id
_entity.type
_entity.pdbx_description
1 polymer ?
#
loop_
_entity_poly.entity_id
_entity_poly.type
_entity_poly.pdbx_seq_one_letter_code
_entity_poly.pdbx_strand_id
1 'polypeptide(L)'
;MARKPKDLTPRFGIGEWYGYNLTQLSGAERQQLAAETLKPKKERTPQLCPFQARKQGAVCSKDGGVCSLRLYSYAPHPETGRAMGLPVEGKQGDLRATCPYRFHEELDVFKWVGETILGDPDPLLVGEVGFLEAGATTDNEGGDDVGRIDMVLVSTKTQQGAPMAWAALEIQAVYFSGNAMKGEFEAFNDAAVDWVVFPAGRRRPDYRSSGPKRLMPQLQIKVPTLRRWGKKMAVVVDRAFFDSIGEMDNVPDISNADIAWFIVRFEEVEGQNRTRIVRDEVRYTTLERSVEGLTGGKPVPLPTFEGRINEKLFLPMTQGAVAGLLTFDDAEPPAADEGEGGEA
;
A
#
# COMPACT_ATOMS: atom_id res chain seq x y z
N MET A 1 -4.08 -24.98 29.83
CA MET A 1 -4.89 -25.30 28.63
C MET A 1 -4.87 -24.12 27.68
N ALA A 2 -4.41 -24.29 26.45
CA ALA A 2 -4.45 -23.22 25.45
C ALA A 2 -5.91 -22.86 25.13
N ARG A 3 -6.29 -21.58 25.30
CA ARG A 3 -7.62 -21.09 24.90
C ARG A 3 -7.72 -21.20 23.38
N LYS A 4 -8.56 -22.12 22.87
CA LYS A 4 -8.91 -22.14 21.44
C LYS A 4 -9.49 -20.77 21.05
N PRO A 5 -9.05 -20.17 19.92
CA PRO A 5 -9.68 -18.96 19.43
C PRO A 5 -11.18 -19.26 19.19
N LYS A 6 -12.06 -18.43 19.75
CA LYS A 6 -13.52 -18.57 19.53
C LYS A 6 -13.92 -18.33 18.08
N ASP A 7 -13.05 -17.69 17.32
CA ASP A 7 -13.24 -17.31 15.93
C ASP A 7 -12.02 -17.77 15.13
N LEU A 8 -12.26 -18.66 14.16
CA LEU A 8 -11.27 -19.28 13.29
C LEU A 8 -11.28 -18.69 11.88
N THR A 9 -11.99 -17.56 11.66
CA THR A 9 -11.97 -16.88 10.37
C THR A 9 -10.54 -16.48 9.99
N PRO A 10 -10.13 -16.62 8.71
CA PRO A 10 -8.79 -16.25 8.29
C PRO A 10 -8.42 -14.80 8.63
N ARG A 11 -7.14 -14.56 8.95
CA ARG A 11 -6.67 -13.26 9.41
C ARG A 11 -5.39 -12.84 8.71
N PHE A 12 -5.27 -11.54 8.46
CA PHE A 12 -4.04 -10.99 7.91
C PHE A 12 -2.95 -10.92 8.98
N GLY A 13 -1.79 -11.45 8.64
CA GLY A 13 -0.56 -11.35 9.41
C GLY A 13 0.59 -10.83 8.56
N ILE A 14 1.79 -10.93 9.10
CA ILE A 14 3.03 -10.60 8.40
C ILE A 14 3.17 -11.55 7.20
N GLY A 15 3.34 -11.00 5.99
CA GLY A 15 3.66 -11.77 4.78
C GLY A 15 5.17 -11.83 4.59
N GLU A 16 5.79 -10.66 4.47
CA GLU A 16 7.24 -10.52 4.43
C GLU A 16 7.75 -9.65 5.59
N TRP A 17 8.84 -10.10 6.22
CA TRP A 17 9.50 -9.43 7.33
C TRP A 17 10.95 -9.10 6.97
N TYR A 18 11.28 -7.81 6.93
CA TYR A 18 12.59 -7.30 6.46
C TYR A 18 13.00 -7.88 5.09
N GLY A 19 12.00 -8.09 4.22
CA GLY A 19 12.14 -8.61 2.87
C GLY A 19 12.25 -10.13 2.73
N TYR A 20 12.15 -10.87 3.83
CA TYR A 20 12.06 -12.33 3.81
C TYR A 20 10.62 -12.79 3.90
N ASN A 21 10.27 -13.86 3.18
CA ASN A 21 8.98 -14.50 3.32
C ASN A 21 8.87 -15.17 4.69
N LEU A 22 7.88 -14.77 5.50
CA LEU A 22 7.75 -15.23 6.88
C LEU A 22 7.72 -16.76 7.00
N THR A 23 7.09 -17.44 6.04
CA THR A 23 6.93 -18.90 6.06
C THR A 23 8.23 -19.62 5.70
N GLN A 24 9.18 -18.94 5.06
CA GLN A 24 10.47 -19.50 4.65
C GLN A 24 11.59 -19.21 5.66
N LEU A 25 11.34 -18.39 6.68
CA LEU A 25 12.24 -18.23 7.82
C LEU A 25 12.21 -19.47 8.71
N SER A 26 13.32 -19.78 9.36
CA SER A 26 13.37 -20.73 10.48
C SER A 26 12.78 -20.12 11.75
N GLY A 27 12.48 -20.95 12.75
CA GLY A 27 12.05 -20.49 14.07
C GLY A 27 13.09 -19.54 14.71
N ALA A 28 14.37 -19.88 14.61
CA ALA A 28 15.47 -19.08 15.14
C ALA A 28 15.58 -17.71 14.44
N GLU A 29 15.44 -17.66 13.11
CA GLU A 29 15.46 -16.38 12.38
C GLU A 29 14.26 -15.50 12.74
N ARG A 30 13.05 -16.08 12.83
CA ARG A 30 11.86 -15.35 13.31
C ARG A 30 12.08 -14.79 14.72
N GLN A 31 12.64 -15.60 15.62
CA GLN A 31 12.93 -15.18 16.99
C GLN A 31 13.95 -14.05 17.03
N GLN A 32 15.03 -14.14 16.24
CA GLN A 32 16.04 -13.08 16.17
C GLN A 32 15.44 -11.76 15.68
N LEU A 33 14.66 -11.78 14.60
CA LEU A 33 13.97 -10.59 14.08
C LEU A 33 12.96 -10.04 15.09
N ALA A 34 12.26 -10.91 15.80
CA ALA A 34 11.31 -10.52 16.84
C ALA A 34 11.98 -9.85 18.04
N ALA A 35 13.03 -10.48 18.58
CA ALA A 35 13.82 -9.97 19.70
C ALA A 35 14.37 -8.58 19.36
N GLU A 36 14.89 -8.41 18.14
CA GLU A 36 15.40 -7.13 17.68
C GLU A 36 14.29 -6.08 17.55
N THR A 37 13.16 -6.45 16.94
CA THR A 37 12.00 -5.57 16.75
C THR A 37 11.39 -5.09 18.07
N LEU A 38 11.41 -5.92 19.11
CA LEU A 38 10.83 -5.60 20.42
C LEU A 38 11.69 -4.67 21.27
N LYS A 39 12.97 -4.47 20.93
CA LYS A 39 13.82 -3.48 21.61
C LYS A 39 13.28 -2.06 21.40
N PRO A 40 13.57 -1.12 22.33
CA PRO A 40 13.33 0.30 22.09
C PRO A 40 14.00 0.76 20.79
N LYS A 41 13.32 1.60 19.99
CA LYS A 41 13.77 2.01 18.64
C LYS A 41 15.23 2.48 18.58
N LYS A 42 15.70 3.16 19.64
CA LYS A 42 17.08 3.68 19.75
C LYS A 42 18.15 2.60 20.00
N GLU A 43 17.75 1.43 20.48
CA GLU A 43 18.62 0.28 20.80
C GLU A 43 18.61 -0.78 19.70
N ARG A 44 17.74 -0.63 18.69
CA ARG A 44 17.63 -1.56 17.57
C ARG A 44 18.84 -1.46 16.66
N THR A 45 19.38 -2.61 16.30
CA THR A 45 20.36 -2.79 15.23
C THR A 45 19.67 -2.49 13.90
N PRO A 46 20.21 -1.56 13.09
CA PRO A 46 19.68 -1.25 11.77
C PRO A 46 19.55 -2.51 10.90
N GLN A 47 18.33 -2.80 10.44
CA GLN A 47 18.06 -3.91 9.54
C GLN A 47 18.23 -3.46 8.09
N LEU A 48 18.87 -4.27 7.26
CA LEU A 48 19.04 -3.96 5.83
C LEU A 48 17.70 -4.08 5.09
N CYS A 49 17.47 -3.19 4.13
CA CYS A 49 16.35 -3.26 3.22
C CYS A 49 16.82 -3.81 1.87
N PRO A 50 16.46 -5.05 1.49
CA PRO A 50 16.90 -5.62 0.22
C PRO A 50 16.26 -4.97 -1.00
N PHE A 51 15.15 -4.24 -0.82
CA PHE A 51 14.42 -3.64 -1.93
C PHE A 51 14.84 -2.19 -2.23
N GLN A 52 15.64 -1.56 -1.38
CA GLN A 52 16.22 -0.24 -1.68
C GLN A 52 17.44 -0.37 -2.62
N ALA A 53 17.23 -0.96 -3.81
CA ALA A 53 18.29 -1.35 -4.74
C ALA A 53 19.19 -0.21 -5.26
N ARG A 54 18.78 1.05 -5.09
CA ARG A 54 19.58 2.23 -5.48
C ARG A 54 20.71 2.57 -4.51
N LYS A 55 20.68 2.06 -3.28
CA LYS A 55 21.64 2.42 -2.22
C LYS A 55 22.30 1.15 -1.68
N GLN A 56 23.63 1.10 -1.74
CA GLN A 56 24.38 0.02 -1.07
C GLN A 56 24.21 0.15 0.45
N GLY A 57 23.97 -0.98 1.14
CA GLY A 57 23.79 -0.99 2.58
C GLY A 57 22.55 -0.24 3.09
N ALA A 58 21.52 -0.11 2.25
CA ALA A 58 20.29 0.58 2.60
C ALA A 58 19.63 -0.02 3.87
N VAL A 59 19.22 0.85 4.78
CA VAL A 59 18.55 0.46 6.04
C VAL A 59 17.03 0.56 5.87
N CYS A 60 16.31 -0.38 6.45
CA CYS A 60 14.86 -0.37 6.52
C CYS A 60 14.38 0.82 7.38
N SER A 61 13.59 1.71 6.77
CA SER A 61 12.99 2.86 7.44
C SER A 61 11.65 2.56 8.11
N LYS A 62 11.05 1.41 7.82
CA LYS A 62 9.72 1.04 8.31
C LYS A 62 9.83 0.39 9.69
N ASP A 63 9.13 0.96 10.66
CA ASP A 63 9.04 0.37 12.00
C ASP A 63 8.40 -1.02 11.94
N GLY A 64 8.97 -1.96 12.70
CA GLY A 64 8.62 -3.38 12.63
C GLY A 64 9.00 -4.11 11.35
N GLY A 65 9.47 -3.44 10.29
CA GLY A 65 10.02 -4.09 9.09
C GLY A 65 9.04 -4.88 8.23
N VAL A 66 7.73 -4.66 8.37
CA VAL A 66 6.72 -5.46 7.67
C VAL A 66 6.53 -4.95 6.24
N CYS A 67 7.03 -5.70 5.27
CA CYS A 67 7.01 -5.29 3.86
C CYS A 67 5.67 -5.60 3.19
N SER A 68 4.99 -6.66 3.60
CA SER A 68 3.71 -7.08 3.04
C SER A 68 2.84 -7.85 4.05
N LEU A 69 1.55 -7.95 3.77
CA LEU A 69 0.59 -8.77 4.51
C LEU A 69 0.25 -10.05 3.75
N ARG A 70 -0.09 -11.10 4.50
CA ARG A 70 -0.61 -12.37 3.99
C ARG A 70 -1.80 -12.83 4.81
N LEU A 71 -2.77 -13.48 4.16
CA LEU A 71 -3.92 -14.06 4.84
C LEU A 71 -3.58 -15.48 5.32
N TYR A 72 -3.83 -15.76 6.60
CA TYR A 72 -3.58 -17.06 7.21
C TYR A 72 -4.89 -17.68 7.69
N SER A 73 -5.07 -18.98 7.46
CA SER A 73 -6.08 -19.82 8.09
C SER A 73 -5.55 -20.40 9.40
N TYR A 74 -6.46 -20.75 10.31
CA TYR A 74 -6.10 -21.39 11.56
C TYR A 74 -5.83 -22.88 11.37
N ALA A 75 -4.76 -23.38 11.97
CA ALA A 75 -4.50 -24.80 12.19
C ALA A 75 -4.02 -25.03 13.64
N PRO A 76 -4.36 -26.16 14.28
CA PRO A 76 -3.72 -26.57 15.53
C PRO A 76 -2.31 -27.12 15.24
N HIS A 77 -1.31 -26.69 16.01
CA HIS A 77 0.03 -27.27 15.95
C HIS A 77 -0.03 -28.76 16.37
N PRO A 78 0.58 -29.70 15.62
CA PRO A 78 0.39 -31.13 15.80
C PRO A 78 0.80 -31.64 17.19
N GLU A 79 1.86 -31.08 17.77
CA GLU A 79 2.41 -31.55 19.05
C GLU A 79 1.85 -30.80 20.27
N THR A 80 1.64 -29.49 20.12
CA THR A 80 1.34 -28.60 21.26
C THR A 80 -0.13 -28.18 21.31
N GLY A 81 -0.87 -28.37 20.21
CA GLY A 81 -2.24 -27.87 20.03
C GLY A 81 -2.34 -26.33 20.04
N ARG A 82 -1.22 -25.60 20.06
CA ARG A 82 -1.19 -24.13 19.98
C ARG A 82 -1.62 -23.66 18.60
N ALA A 83 -2.04 -22.40 18.49
CA ALA A 83 -2.50 -21.85 17.22
C ALA A 83 -1.34 -21.67 16.22
N MET A 84 -1.52 -22.20 15.02
CA MET A 84 -0.61 -22.09 13.88
C MET A 84 -1.35 -21.43 12.70
N GLY A 85 -0.65 -20.58 11.96
CA GLY A 85 -1.15 -19.92 10.78
C GLY A 85 -0.65 -20.62 9.53
N LEU A 86 -1.55 -21.06 8.66
CA LEU A 86 -1.21 -21.58 7.33
C LEU A 86 -1.62 -20.55 6.27
N PRO A 87 -0.77 -20.22 5.29
CA PRO A 87 -1.18 -19.39 4.17
C PRO A 87 -2.48 -19.89 3.56
N VAL A 88 -3.44 -18.99 3.34
CA VAL A 88 -4.63 -19.32 2.55
C VAL A 88 -4.18 -19.58 1.10
N GLU A 89 -4.76 -20.57 0.44
CA GLU A 89 -4.44 -20.87 -0.96
C GLU A 89 -5.12 -19.92 -1.95
N GLY A 90 -4.56 -19.86 -3.17
CA GLY A 90 -5.07 -19.03 -4.27
C GLY A 90 -4.95 -17.52 -4.01
N LYS A 91 -5.67 -16.73 -4.82
CA LYS A 91 -5.57 -15.25 -4.82
C LYS A 91 -5.82 -14.59 -3.46
N GLN A 92 -6.60 -15.24 -2.59
CA GLN A 92 -6.85 -14.74 -1.24
C GLN A 92 -5.60 -14.85 -0.34
N GLY A 93 -4.66 -15.73 -0.66
CA GLY A 93 -3.36 -15.90 0.00
C GLY A 93 -2.27 -14.93 -0.42
N ASP A 94 -2.41 -14.27 -1.57
CA ASP A 94 -1.33 -13.48 -2.18
C ASP A 94 -0.77 -12.38 -1.26
N LEU A 95 0.45 -11.93 -1.50
CA LEU A 95 1.04 -10.85 -0.71
C LEU A 95 0.42 -9.49 -1.07
N ARG A 96 0.20 -8.65 -0.05
CA ARG A 96 -0.29 -7.27 -0.19
C ARG A 96 0.81 -6.35 0.27
N ALA A 97 1.45 -5.63 -0.65
CA ALA A 97 2.60 -4.81 -0.30
C ALA A 97 2.14 -3.66 0.58
N THR A 98 2.83 -3.42 1.70
CA THR A 98 2.56 -2.31 2.62
C THR A 98 3.74 -1.35 2.74
N CYS A 99 4.79 -1.58 1.97
CA CYS A 99 5.98 -0.74 1.89
C CYS A 99 6.22 -0.38 0.43
N PRO A 100 6.29 0.92 0.06
CA PRO A 100 6.58 1.34 -1.32
C PRO A 100 7.90 0.80 -1.85
N TYR A 101 8.92 0.72 -1.00
CA TYR A 101 10.21 0.15 -1.39
C TYR A 101 10.10 -1.32 -1.81
N ARG A 102 9.07 -2.08 -1.41
CA ARG A 102 8.89 -3.46 -1.90
C ARG A 102 8.83 -3.52 -3.43
N PHE A 103 8.26 -2.51 -4.09
CA PHE A 103 8.17 -2.44 -5.54
C PHE A 103 9.50 -2.11 -6.24
N HIS A 104 10.54 -1.71 -5.50
CA HIS A 104 11.84 -1.34 -6.05
C HIS A 104 12.78 -2.55 -6.24
N GLU A 105 12.29 -3.78 -6.00
CA GLU A 105 13.06 -5.02 -6.20
C GLU A 105 13.72 -5.05 -7.58
N GLU A 106 15.06 -5.18 -7.58
CA GLU A 106 15.93 -5.23 -8.77
C GLU A 106 15.74 -4.10 -9.80
N LEU A 107 15.03 -3.05 -9.39
CA LEU A 107 14.52 -1.98 -10.24
C LEU A 107 13.67 -2.47 -11.42
N ASP A 108 13.11 -3.69 -11.36
CA ASP A 108 12.46 -4.33 -12.51
C ASP A 108 11.25 -3.54 -13.02
N VAL A 109 10.42 -3.03 -12.10
CA VAL A 109 9.26 -2.19 -12.47
C VAL A 109 9.67 -0.91 -13.19
N PHE A 110 10.82 -0.31 -12.84
CA PHE A 110 11.29 0.92 -13.48
C PHE A 110 11.79 0.62 -14.90
N LYS A 111 12.48 -0.49 -15.09
CA LYS A 111 12.90 -0.97 -16.42
C LYS A 111 11.68 -1.26 -17.30
N TRP A 112 10.68 -1.93 -16.74
CA TRP A 112 9.44 -2.24 -17.42
C TRP A 112 8.66 -1.00 -17.87
N VAL A 113 8.59 0.02 -17.00
CA VAL A 113 7.96 1.31 -17.33
C VAL A 113 8.75 2.03 -18.41
N GLY A 114 10.08 2.08 -18.30
CA GLY A 114 10.94 2.68 -19.31
C GLY A 114 10.78 2.01 -20.69
N GLU A 115 10.78 0.68 -20.71
CA GLU A 115 10.54 -0.11 -21.92
C GLU A 115 9.18 0.21 -22.54
N THR A 116 8.12 0.21 -21.73
CA THR A 116 6.73 0.34 -22.20
C THR A 116 6.38 1.76 -22.65
N ILE A 117 6.80 2.79 -21.89
CA ILE A 117 6.42 4.18 -22.16
C ILE A 117 7.46 4.89 -23.03
N LEU A 118 8.75 4.63 -22.81
CA LEU A 118 9.85 5.37 -23.43
C LEU A 118 10.56 4.59 -24.53
N GLY A 119 10.29 3.29 -24.70
CA GLY A 119 11.08 2.42 -25.57
C GLY A 119 12.52 2.22 -25.07
N ASP A 120 12.74 2.41 -23.77
CA ASP A 120 14.07 2.43 -23.16
C ASP A 120 14.10 1.62 -21.85
N PRO A 121 14.63 0.39 -21.85
CA PRO A 121 14.62 -0.47 -20.66
C PRO A 121 15.59 -0.01 -19.56
N ASP A 122 16.47 0.96 -19.84
CA ASP A 122 17.49 1.45 -18.90
C ASP A 122 17.33 2.96 -18.63
N PRO A 123 16.16 3.42 -18.13
CA PRO A 123 15.93 4.84 -17.88
C PRO A 123 16.72 5.34 -16.66
N LEU A 124 17.10 6.62 -16.67
CA LEU A 124 17.62 7.31 -15.50
C LEU A 124 16.47 7.63 -14.52
N LEU A 125 16.71 7.46 -13.22
CA LEU A 125 15.70 7.63 -12.17
C LEU A 125 15.94 8.91 -11.36
N VAL A 126 15.03 9.87 -11.45
CA VAL A 126 15.06 11.13 -10.69
C VAL A 126 13.90 11.14 -9.69
N GLY A 127 14.18 11.22 -8.39
CA GLY A 127 13.14 11.19 -7.36
C GLY A 127 12.72 12.58 -6.88
N GLU A 128 11.48 12.69 -6.38
CA GLU A 128 10.93 13.85 -5.67
C GLU A 128 11.08 15.20 -6.41
N VAL A 129 10.64 15.24 -7.67
CA VAL A 129 10.75 16.45 -8.51
C VAL A 129 9.52 17.33 -8.35
N GLY A 130 9.72 18.59 -7.99
CA GLY A 130 8.68 19.63 -7.97
C GLY A 130 8.07 19.88 -9.35
N PHE A 131 6.74 19.98 -9.42
CA PHE A 131 6.03 20.30 -10.66
C PHE A 131 4.96 21.40 -10.48
N LEU A 132 4.71 21.82 -9.24
CA LEU A 132 3.82 22.93 -8.89
C LEU A 132 4.50 23.80 -7.84
N GLU A 133 4.47 25.11 -8.05
CA GLU A 133 4.96 26.12 -7.10
C GLU A 133 3.77 26.73 -6.35
N ALA A 134 3.98 27.06 -5.07
CA ALA A 134 3.06 27.86 -4.29
C ALA A 134 2.90 29.23 -4.94
N GLY A 135 1.66 29.66 -5.16
CA GLY A 135 1.39 31.06 -5.44
C GLY A 135 1.72 31.93 -4.23
N ALA A 136 2.14 33.17 -4.47
CA ALA A 136 2.34 34.13 -3.39
C ALA A 136 1.02 34.34 -2.63
N THR A 137 1.07 34.21 -1.31
CA THR A 137 -0.04 34.55 -0.40
C THR A 137 0.37 35.76 0.45
N THR A 138 -0.55 36.30 1.26
CA THR A 138 -0.22 37.38 2.19
C THR A 138 0.92 37.01 3.15
N ASP A 139 1.15 35.71 3.38
CA ASP A 139 2.11 35.18 4.37
C ASP A 139 3.30 34.42 3.74
N ASN A 140 3.36 34.25 2.41
CA ASN A 140 4.44 33.55 1.71
C ASN A 140 4.74 34.22 0.36
N GLU A 141 6.02 34.51 0.08
CA GLU A 141 6.47 35.10 -1.19
C GLU A 141 6.24 34.19 -2.41
N GLY A 142 5.88 32.93 -2.20
CA GLY A 142 5.67 31.92 -3.24
C GLY A 142 6.98 31.25 -3.68
N GLY A 143 6.88 30.22 -4.53
CA GLY A 143 8.02 29.51 -5.09
C GLY A 143 8.40 28.18 -4.41
N ASP A 144 7.73 27.81 -3.31
CA ASP A 144 7.89 26.49 -2.71
C ASP A 144 7.18 25.39 -3.53
N ASP A 145 7.79 24.22 -3.68
CA ASP A 145 7.16 23.07 -4.34
C ASP A 145 5.94 22.56 -3.55
N VAL A 146 4.73 22.83 -4.04
CA VAL A 146 3.46 22.36 -3.44
C VAL A 146 2.94 21.06 -4.06
N GLY A 147 3.62 20.57 -5.10
CA GLY A 147 3.35 19.29 -5.73
C GLY A 147 4.64 18.64 -6.20
N ARG A 148 4.86 17.39 -5.81
CA ARG A 148 6.03 16.59 -6.21
C ARG A 148 5.60 15.35 -6.96
N ILE A 149 6.36 14.97 -7.98
CA ILE A 149 6.26 13.65 -8.63
C ILE A 149 7.25 12.73 -7.92
N ASP A 150 6.78 11.56 -7.51
CA ASP A 150 7.57 10.63 -6.69
C ASP A 150 8.83 10.17 -7.44
N MET A 151 8.66 9.77 -8.70
CA MET A 151 9.74 9.37 -9.58
C MET A 151 9.51 9.85 -11.01
N VAL A 152 10.58 10.33 -11.65
CA VAL A 152 10.63 10.67 -13.08
C VAL A 152 11.67 9.76 -13.73
N LEU A 153 11.24 9.03 -14.76
CA LEU A 153 12.09 8.18 -15.59
C LEU A 153 12.50 8.98 -16.82
N VAL A 154 13.80 9.19 -17.01
CA VAL A 154 14.35 9.95 -18.14
C VAL A 154 15.05 8.99 -19.09
N SER A 155 14.68 9.02 -20.38
CA SER A 155 15.30 8.14 -21.37
C SER A 155 16.74 8.55 -21.66
N THR A 156 17.63 7.55 -21.68
CA THR A 156 19.03 7.66 -22.08
C THR A 156 19.20 7.77 -23.59
N LYS A 157 18.16 7.44 -24.37
CA LYS A 157 18.17 7.43 -25.83
C LYS A 157 17.74 8.74 -26.48
N THR A 158 17.45 9.77 -25.67
CA THR A 158 17.08 11.10 -26.19
C THR A 158 18.23 11.66 -27.03
N GLN A 159 17.95 11.97 -28.30
CA GLN A 159 18.95 12.55 -29.20
C GLN A 159 19.34 13.96 -28.74
N GLN A 160 20.61 14.33 -28.94
CA GLN A 160 21.10 15.67 -28.63
C GLN A 160 20.32 16.73 -29.43
N GLY A 161 19.77 17.73 -28.73
CA GLY A 161 18.94 18.77 -29.33
C GLY A 161 17.44 18.44 -29.45
N ALA A 162 17.02 17.21 -29.17
CA ALA A 162 15.61 16.84 -29.07
C ALA A 162 15.04 17.17 -27.67
N PRO A 163 13.72 17.43 -27.55
CA PRO A 163 13.08 17.54 -26.24
C PRO A 163 13.28 16.27 -25.41
N MET A 164 13.50 16.45 -24.11
CA MET A 164 13.71 15.35 -23.17
C MET A 164 12.53 14.36 -23.19
N ALA A 165 12.82 13.08 -23.42
CA ALA A 165 11.86 11.99 -23.29
C ALA A 165 11.85 11.49 -21.84
N TRP A 166 10.68 11.54 -21.19
CA TRP A 166 10.54 11.14 -19.79
C TRP A 166 9.09 10.76 -19.46
N ALA A 167 8.91 9.98 -18.39
CA ALA A 167 7.61 9.56 -17.85
C ALA A 167 7.57 9.79 -16.33
N ALA A 168 6.42 10.23 -15.81
CA ALA A 168 6.19 10.27 -14.36
C ALA A 168 5.81 8.88 -13.85
N LEU A 169 6.15 8.57 -12.61
CA LEU A 169 5.82 7.29 -11.97
C LEU A 169 5.45 7.49 -10.51
N GLU A 170 4.33 6.86 -10.12
CA GLU A 170 3.83 6.78 -8.76
C GLU A 170 3.74 5.31 -8.32
N ILE A 171 4.20 4.99 -7.12
CA ILE A 171 4.07 3.65 -6.52
C ILE A 171 3.02 3.73 -5.41
N GLN A 172 2.01 2.86 -5.46
CA GLN A 172 1.00 2.78 -4.41
C GLN A 172 1.07 1.43 -3.69
N ALA A 173 1.64 1.44 -2.49
CA ALA A 173 1.51 0.36 -1.52
C ALA A 173 0.21 0.48 -0.72
N VAL A 174 -0.23 -0.60 -0.10
CA VAL A 174 -1.48 -0.66 0.65
C VAL A 174 -1.26 -0.31 2.13
N TYR A 175 -2.04 0.63 2.65
CA TYR A 175 -2.20 0.83 4.09
C TYR A 175 -2.95 -0.34 4.70
N PHE A 176 -2.92 -0.51 6.01
CA PHE A 176 -3.78 -1.49 6.69
C PHE A 176 -4.50 -0.83 7.86
N SER A 177 -5.68 -1.35 8.19
CA SER A 177 -6.43 -0.96 9.39
C SER A 177 -6.54 -2.14 10.34
N GLY A 178 -6.61 -1.85 11.64
CA GLY A 178 -6.83 -2.83 12.69
C GLY A 178 -5.69 -2.88 13.69
N ASN A 179 -5.55 -4.01 14.38
CA ASN A 179 -4.56 -4.14 15.45
C ASN A 179 -3.12 -4.06 14.91
N ALA A 180 -2.25 -3.39 15.68
CA ALA A 180 -0.80 -3.44 15.49
C ALA A 180 -0.27 -4.88 15.55
N MET A 181 0.98 -5.08 15.12
CA MET A 181 1.61 -6.40 15.01
C MET A 181 2.49 -6.79 16.20
N LYS A 182 2.47 -5.96 17.26
CA LYS A 182 3.26 -6.21 18.47
C LYS A 182 3.03 -7.60 19.07
N GLY A 183 1.78 -8.07 19.09
CA GLY A 183 1.45 -9.40 19.61
C GLY A 183 2.07 -10.54 18.80
N GLU A 184 2.20 -10.40 17.49
CA GLU A 184 2.92 -11.35 16.64
C GLU A 184 4.42 -11.32 16.90
N PHE A 185 5.02 -10.13 17.10
CA PHE A 185 6.43 -10.02 17.47
C PHE A 185 6.70 -10.70 18.83
N GLU A 186 5.86 -10.44 19.84
CA GLU A 186 5.95 -11.09 21.16
C GLU A 186 5.83 -12.61 21.04
N ALA A 187 4.92 -13.11 20.20
CA ALA A 187 4.73 -14.54 19.99
C ALA A 187 5.92 -15.20 19.28
N PHE A 188 6.54 -14.53 18.31
CA PHE A 188 7.74 -15.05 17.65
C PHE A 188 9.00 -14.98 18.50
N ASN A 189 9.02 -14.14 19.54
CA ASN A 189 10.13 -14.08 20.49
C ASN A 189 10.13 -15.23 21.52
N ASP A 190 9.01 -15.94 21.67
CA ASP A 190 8.87 -17.12 22.53
C ASP A 190 9.70 -18.30 21.96
N ALA A 191 10.73 -18.73 22.69
CA ALA A 191 11.60 -19.83 22.28
C ALA A 191 10.87 -21.18 22.11
N ALA A 192 9.66 -21.31 22.66
CA ALA A 192 8.80 -22.47 22.47
C ALA A 192 7.94 -22.40 21.20
N VAL A 193 8.16 -21.42 20.33
CA VAL A 193 7.45 -21.21 19.07
C VAL A 193 8.45 -21.24 17.90
N ASP A 194 8.48 -22.34 17.17
CA ASP A 194 9.26 -22.50 15.94
C ASP A 194 8.41 -22.54 14.67
N TRP A 195 7.08 -22.46 14.78
CA TRP A 195 6.11 -22.39 13.68
C TRP A 195 5.60 -20.96 13.40
N VAL A 196 4.89 -20.78 12.28
CA VAL A 196 4.18 -19.53 11.98
C VAL A 196 2.92 -19.42 12.83
N VAL A 197 2.81 -18.41 13.68
CA VAL A 197 1.65 -18.25 14.56
C VAL A 197 0.42 -17.76 13.79
N PHE A 198 -0.76 -18.23 14.20
CA PHE A 198 -2.02 -17.67 13.67
C PHE A 198 -2.18 -16.23 14.17
N PRO A 199 -2.44 -15.24 13.30
CA PRO A 199 -2.52 -13.84 13.72
C PRO A 199 -3.54 -13.61 14.83
N ALA A 200 -3.09 -13.05 15.95
CA ALA A 200 -3.95 -12.79 17.10
C ALA A 200 -4.86 -11.58 16.85
N GLY A 201 -4.30 -10.55 16.21
CA GLY A 201 -5.01 -9.31 15.88
C GLY A 201 -5.92 -9.45 14.66
N ARG A 202 -6.98 -8.65 14.63
CA ARG A 202 -7.81 -8.46 13.44
C ARG A 202 -7.33 -7.22 12.71
N ARG A 203 -6.85 -7.45 11.49
CA ARG A 203 -6.40 -6.40 10.57
C ARG A 203 -6.73 -6.77 9.14
N ARG A 204 -6.75 -5.78 8.27
CA ARG A 204 -7.00 -5.95 6.85
C ARG A 204 -6.28 -4.87 6.04
N PRO A 205 -5.92 -5.15 4.78
CA PRO A 205 -5.57 -4.13 3.81
C PRO A 205 -6.67 -3.06 3.74
N ASP A 206 -6.29 -1.78 3.81
CA ASP A 206 -7.16 -0.63 3.73
C ASP A 206 -7.07 0.00 2.33
N TYR A 207 -7.72 -0.66 1.38
CA TYR A 207 -7.75 -0.22 -0.01
C TYR A 207 -8.43 1.14 -0.17
N ARG A 208 -9.43 1.47 0.67
CA ARG A 208 -10.12 2.76 0.61
C ARG A 208 -9.20 3.92 0.98
N SER A 209 -8.42 3.75 2.05
CA SER A 209 -7.47 4.79 2.45
C SER A 209 -6.26 4.87 1.52
N SER A 210 -5.96 3.80 0.79
CA SER A 210 -4.84 3.74 -0.16
C SER A 210 -5.21 4.31 -1.54
N GLY A 211 -6.34 3.89 -2.10
CA GLY A 211 -6.83 4.33 -3.41
C GLY A 211 -7.60 5.65 -3.34
N PRO A 212 -8.91 5.65 -3.10
CA PRO A 212 -9.75 6.85 -3.20
C PRO A 212 -9.34 8.02 -2.29
N LYS A 213 -8.80 7.78 -1.10
CA LYS A 213 -8.40 8.90 -0.21
C LYS A 213 -7.01 9.49 -0.50
N ARG A 214 -6.14 8.78 -1.22
CA ARG A 214 -4.74 9.20 -1.41
C ARG A 214 -4.33 9.16 -2.87
N LEU A 215 -4.32 7.99 -3.50
CA LEU A 215 -3.92 7.86 -4.90
C LEU A 215 -4.80 8.71 -5.82
N MET A 216 -6.13 8.69 -5.64
CA MET A 216 -7.05 9.44 -6.51
C MET A 216 -6.80 10.96 -6.48
N PRO A 217 -6.72 11.64 -5.32
CA PRO A 217 -6.29 13.04 -5.27
C PRO A 217 -4.94 13.30 -5.95
N GLN A 218 -3.95 12.44 -5.74
CA GLN A 218 -2.63 12.59 -6.38
C GLN A 218 -2.74 12.56 -7.92
N LEU A 219 -3.50 11.61 -8.47
CA LEU A 219 -3.72 11.51 -9.91
C LEU A 219 -4.49 12.72 -10.46
N GLN A 220 -5.53 13.18 -9.77
CA GLN A 220 -6.30 14.35 -10.18
C GLN A 220 -5.48 15.64 -10.22
N ILE A 221 -4.48 15.77 -9.34
CA ILE A 221 -3.58 16.93 -9.31
C ILE A 221 -2.48 16.80 -10.38
N LYS A 222 -1.84 15.63 -10.49
CA LYS A 222 -0.65 15.42 -11.34
C LYS A 222 -1.00 15.28 -12.83
N VAL A 223 -1.98 14.44 -13.15
CA VAL A 223 -2.24 13.99 -14.52
C VAL A 223 -2.67 15.11 -15.47
N PRO A 224 -3.52 16.08 -15.10
CA PRO A 224 -3.89 17.16 -16.02
C PRO A 224 -2.68 17.98 -16.50
N THR A 225 -1.70 18.23 -15.63
CA THR A 225 -0.46 18.93 -15.99
C THR A 225 0.41 18.08 -16.90
N LEU A 226 0.60 16.80 -16.58
CA LEU A 226 1.34 15.86 -17.41
C LEU A 226 0.73 15.70 -18.81
N ARG A 227 -0.60 15.58 -18.90
CA ARG A 227 -1.36 15.51 -20.15
C ARG A 227 -1.08 16.74 -21.02
N ARG A 228 -1.08 17.96 -20.46
CA ARG A 228 -0.76 19.20 -21.19
C ARG A 228 0.66 19.23 -21.73
N TRP A 229 1.61 18.59 -21.05
CA TRP A 229 2.98 18.43 -21.52
C TRP A 229 3.18 17.26 -22.49
N GLY A 230 2.12 16.52 -22.80
CA GLY A 230 2.20 15.30 -23.62
C GLY A 230 2.93 14.15 -22.92
N LYS A 231 2.93 14.13 -21.57
CA LYS A 231 3.61 13.12 -20.75
C LYS A 231 2.61 12.17 -20.12
N LYS A 232 3.00 10.91 -19.99
CA LYS A 232 2.19 9.85 -19.37
C LYS A 232 2.57 9.68 -17.90
N MET A 233 1.59 9.25 -17.10
CA MET A 233 1.81 8.82 -15.72
C MET A 233 1.85 7.28 -15.67
N ALA A 234 2.88 6.71 -15.07
CA ALA A 234 2.93 5.31 -14.70
C ALA A 234 2.44 5.15 -13.26
N VAL A 235 1.61 4.15 -12.99
CA VAL A 235 1.19 3.82 -11.62
C VAL A 235 1.47 2.36 -11.35
N VAL A 236 2.32 2.08 -10.36
CA VAL A 236 2.72 0.71 -10.00
C VAL A 236 1.97 0.26 -8.75
N VAL A 237 1.27 -0.87 -8.86
CA VAL A 237 0.44 -1.46 -7.80
C VAL A 237 0.55 -2.98 -7.80
N ASP A 238 0.27 -3.61 -6.66
CA ASP A 238 0.10 -5.07 -6.62
C ASP A 238 -1.29 -5.50 -7.12
N ARG A 239 -1.39 -6.73 -7.62
CA ARG A 239 -2.63 -7.30 -8.16
C ARG A 239 -3.78 -7.25 -7.16
N ALA A 240 -3.53 -7.51 -5.88
CA ALA A 240 -4.58 -7.50 -4.87
C ALA A 240 -5.14 -6.09 -4.64
N PHE A 241 -4.31 -5.06 -4.71
CA PHE A 241 -4.77 -3.67 -4.74
C PHE A 241 -5.61 -3.38 -5.99
N PHE A 242 -5.13 -3.74 -7.17
CA PHE A 242 -5.83 -3.44 -8.43
C PHE A 242 -7.19 -4.13 -8.52
N ASP A 243 -7.28 -5.39 -8.08
CA ASP A 243 -8.53 -6.15 -8.06
C ASP A 243 -9.52 -5.64 -6.98
N SER A 244 -9.05 -4.85 -6.01
CA SER A 244 -9.87 -4.32 -4.91
C SER A 244 -10.58 -3.00 -5.23
N ILE A 245 -10.10 -2.28 -6.24
CA ILE A 245 -10.70 -1.04 -6.72
C ILE A 245 -11.74 -1.35 -7.81
N GLY A 246 -12.57 -0.37 -8.15
CA GLY A 246 -13.59 -0.53 -9.19
C GLY A 246 -12.96 -0.83 -10.55
N GLU A 247 -13.74 -1.49 -11.40
CA GLU A 247 -13.33 -1.79 -12.77
C GLU A 247 -12.93 -0.51 -13.51
N MET A 248 -11.78 -0.55 -14.17
CA MET A 248 -11.26 0.54 -14.99
C MET A 248 -11.17 0.09 -16.44
N ASP A 249 -12.01 0.67 -17.28
CA ASP A 249 -12.08 0.35 -18.71
C ASP A 249 -10.74 0.62 -19.39
N ASN A 250 -10.18 -0.42 -20.01
CA ASN A 250 -8.94 -0.30 -20.76
C ASN A 250 -9.13 0.60 -21.99
N VAL A 251 -8.14 1.45 -22.30
CA VAL A 251 -7.98 2.00 -23.65
C VAL A 251 -7.00 1.12 -24.43
N PRO A 252 -7.27 0.79 -25.72
CA PRO A 252 -6.46 -0.21 -26.43
C PRO A 252 -4.99 0.17 -26.63
N ASP A 253 -4.70 1.47 -26.72
CA ASP A 253 -3.39 2.00 -27.07
C ASP A 253 -2.97 3.11 -26.12
N ILE A 254 -1.69 3.11 -25.72
CA ILE A 254 -1.11 4.08 -24.80
C ILE A 254 -1.20 5.53 -25.28
N SER A 255 -1.26 5.76 -26.60
CA SER A 255 -1.48 7.10 -27.18
C SER A 255 -2.77 7.74 -26.69
N ASN A 256 -3.82 6.93 -26.45
CA ASN A 256 -5.12 7.35 -25.94
C ASN A 256 -5.22 7.33 -24.41
N ALA A 257 -4.14 6.98 -23.71
CA ALA A 257 -4.12 6.87 -22.26
C ALA A 257 -3.48 8.10 -21.62
N ASP A 258 -3.86 8.42 -20.38
CA ASP A 258 -3.08 9.33 -19.54
C ASP A 258 -2.22 8.58 -18.54
N ILE A 259 -2.74 7.43 -18.11
CA ILE A 259 -2.17 6.59 -17.06
C ILE A 259 -1.93 5.19 -17.62
N ALA A 260 -0.73 4.67 -17.40
CA ALA A 260 -0.39 3.27 -17.60
C ALA A 260 -0.19 2.62 -16.22
N TRP A 261 -1.08 1.70 -15.86
CA TRP A 261 -1.02 0.95 -14.61
C TRP A 261 -0.15 -0.29 -14.81
N PHE A 262 0.92 -0.39 -14.04
CA PHE A 262 1.84 -1.51 -14.03
C PHE A 262 1.51 -2.39 -12.84
N ILE A 263 0.81 -3.49 -13.11
CA ILE A 263 0.31 -4.39 -12.10
C ILE A 263 1.31 -5.53 -11.92
N VAL A 264 1.70 -5.76 -10.67
CA VAL A 264 2.66 -6.81 -10.30
C VAL A 264 2.03 -7.86 -9.41
N ARG A 265 2.60 -9.07 -9.44
CA ARG A 265 2.36 -10.12 -8.46
C ARG A 265 3.64 -10.43 -7.69
N PHE A 266 3.49 -11.17 -6.60
CA PHE A 266 4.62 -11.68 -5.82
C PHE A 266 4.56 -13.20 -5.83
N GLU A 267 5.62 -13.83 -6.33
CA GLU A 267 5.70 -15.28 -6.45
C GLU A 267 6.78 -15.82 -5.52
N GLU A 268 6.48 -16.94 -4.85
CA GLU A 268 7.50 -17.69 -4.11
C GLU A 268 8.36 -18.45 -5.10
N VAL A 269 9.68 -18.37 -4.92
CA VAL A 269 10.64 -19.11 -5.74
C VAL A 269 11.20 -20.24 -4.89
N GLU A 270 11.13 -21.46 -5.42
CA GLU A 270 11.67 -22.65 -4.74
C GLU A 270 13.16 -22.45 -4.41
N GLY A 271 13.55 -22.76 -3.18
CA GLY A 271 14.92 -22.58 -2.70
C GLY A 271 15.30 -21.14 -2.36
N GLN A 272 14.41 -20.16 -2.49
CA GLN A 272 14.63 -18.79 -2.04
C GLN A 272 13.78 -18.46 -0.81
N ASN A 273 14.37 -17.72 0.12
CA ASN A 273 13.68 -17.22 1.32
C ASN A 273 12.99 -15.86 1.09
N ARG A 274 13.00 -15.35 -0.14
CA ARG A 274 12.33 -14.11 -0.55
C ARG A 274 11.35 -14.39 -1.68
N THR A 275 10.29 -13.59 -1.74
CA THR A 275 9.40 -13.61 -2.89
C THR A 275 9.95 -12.72 -3.99
N ARG A 276 9.65 -13.05 -5.24
CA ARG A 276 10.06 -12.29 -6.42
C ARG A 276 8.89 -11.52 -6.98
N ILE A 277 9.11 -10.25 -7.33
CA ILE A 277 8.17 -9.44 -8.10
C ILE A 277 8.04 -9.99 -9.53
N VAL A 278 6.82 -10.11 -10.01
CA VAL A 278 6.52 -10.59 -11.37
C VAL A 278 5.60 -9.60 -12.07
N ARG A 279 6.00 -9.20 -13.27
CA ARG A 279 5.19 -8.36 -14.18
C ARG A 279 3.93 -9.14 -14.57
N ASP A 280 2.76 -8.56 -14.35
CA ASP A 280 1.49 -9.27 -14.60
C ASP A 280 0.72 -8.63 -15.75
N GLU A 281 0.40 -7.35 -15.64
CA GLU A 281 -0.43 -6.66 -16.64
C GLU A 281 -0.06 -5.17 -16.72
N VAL A 282 -0.09 -4.61 -17.93
CA VAL A 282 -0.19 -3.17 -18.13
C VAL A 282 -1.62 -2.82 -18.51
N ARG A 283 -2.28 -1.96 -17.74
CA ARG A 283 -3.61 -1.43 -18.05
C ARG A 283 -3.53 0.05 -18.41
N TYR A 284 -4.11 0.43 -19.54
CA TYR A 284 -4.14 1.82 -19.97
C TYR A 284 -5.49 2.46 -19.66
N THR A 285 -5.48 3.65 -19.09
CA THR A 285 -6.71 4.37 -18.73
C THR A 285 -6.57 5.86 -18.99
N THR A 286 -7.70 6.54 -19.16
CA THR A 286 -7.76 7.99 -18.99
C THR A 286 -7.85 8.34 -17.50
N LEU A 287 -7.60 9.60 -17.16
CA LEU A 287 -7.79 10.08 -15.78
C LEU A 287 -9.21 9.82 -15.29
N GLU A 288 -10.21 10.10 -16.12
CA GLU A 288 -11.63 10.02 -15.77
C GLU A 288 -12.03 8.58 -15.41
N ARG A 289 -11.66 7.61 -16.26
CA ARG A 289 -11.87 6.17 -16.00
C ARG A 289 -11.16 5.70 -14.73
N SER A 290 -10.00 6.26 -14.45
CA SER A 290 -9.24 5.94 -13.24
C SER A 290 -9.89 6.46 -11.97
N VAL A 291 -10.44 7.68 -12.03
CA VAL A 291 -11.20 8.28 -10.93
C VAL A 291 -12.49 7.50 -10.66
N GLU A 292 -13.20 7.09 -11.71
CA GLU A 292 -14.39 6.24 -11.60
C GLU A 292 -14.06 4.90 -10.91
N GLY A 293 -13.01 4.20 -11.38
CA GLY A 293 -12.56 2.95 -10.77
C GLY A 293 -12.10 3.12 -9.32
N LEU A 294 -11.28 4.13 -9.03
CA LEU A 294 -10.78 4.40 -7.67
C LEU A 294 -11.89 4.80 -6.69
N THR A 295 -12.98 5.41 -7.16
CA THR A 295 -14.13 5.74 -6.30
C THR A 295 -14.79 4.46 -5.75
N GLY A 296 -14.70 3.35 -6.49
CA GLY A 296 -14.96 2.00 -5.99
C GLY A 296 -16.37 1.74 -5.44
N GLY A 297 -17.33 2.63 -5.72
CA GLY A 297 -18.70 2.55 -5.25
C GLY A 297 -19.68 2.82 -6.37
N LYS A 298 -20.56 1.86 -6.64
CA LYS A 298 -21.72 2.12 -7.50
C LYS A 298 -22.77 2.87 -6.66
N PRO A 299 -23.26 4.04 -7.09
CA PRO A 299 -24.35 4.69 -6.37
C PRO A 299 -25.55 3.75 -6.34
N VAL A 300 -26.18 3.63 -5.16
CA VAL A 300 -27.46 2.92 -5.08
C VAL A 300 -28.56 3.79 -5.70
N PRO A 301 -29.64 3.20 -6.23
CA PRO A 301 -30.80 3.97 -6.68
C PRO A 301 -31.31 4.89 -5.56
N LEU A 302 -31.80 6.08 -5.95
CA LEU A 302 -32.35 7.06 -5.00
C LEU A 302 -33.38 6.43 -4.03
N PRO A 303 -34.34 5.59 -4.47
CA PRO A 303 -35.29 4.95 -3.55
C PRO A 303 -34.64 4.03 -2.52
N THR A 304 -33.55 3.35 -2.88
CA THR A 304 -32.78 2.52 -1.94
C THR A 304 -32.07 3.39 -0.91
N PHE A 305 -31.53 4.54 -1.32
CA PHE A 305 -30.90 5.48 -0.41
C PHE A 305 -31.93 6.12 0.54
N GLU A 306 -33.06 6.60 0.02
CA GLU A 306 -34.16 7.14 0.81
C GLU A 306 -34.77 6.10 1.76
N GLY A 307 -34.89 4.84 1.34
CA GLY A 307 -35.27 3.73 2.20
C GLY A 307 -34.33 3.57 3.40
N ARG A 308 -33.01 3.61 3.18
CA ARG A 308 -32.00 3.57 4.26
C ARG A 308 -32.07 4.78 5.18
N ILE A 309 -32.41 5.96 4.65
CA ILE A 309 -32.64 7.17 5.47
C ILE A 309 -33.84 6.92 6.38
N ASN A 310 -34.95 6.47 5.82
CA ASN A 310 -36.17 6.17 6.57
C ASN A 310 -35.93 5.10 7.65
N GLU A 311 -35.22 4.01 7.33
CA GLU A 311 -34.84 3.00 8.33
C GLU A 311 -34.07 3.60 9.51
N LYS A 312 -33.16 4.54 9.27
CA LYS A 312 -32.41 5.23 10.33
C LYS A 312 -33.25 6.23 11.12
N LEU A 313 -34.21 6.89 10.47
CA LEU A 313 -35.13 7.82 11.12
C LEU A 313 -36.19 7.09 11.97
N PHE A 314 -36.60 5.88 11.59
CA PHE A 314 -37.71 5.15 12.20
C PHE A 314 -37.29 3.89 12.98
N LEU A 315 -36.00 3.59 13.09
CA LEU A 315 -35.50 2.66 14.11
C LEU A 315 -35.93 3.19 15.49
N PRO A 316 -36.67 2.40 16.31
CA PRO A 316 -37.05 2.85 17.64
C PRO A 316 -35.77 3.15 18.42
N MET A 317 -35.68 4.36 18.96
CA MET A 317 -34.67 4.75 19.94
C MET A 317 -34.79 3.82 21.15
N THR A 318 -34.13 2.68 21.10
CA THR A 318 -33.82 1.90 22.29
C THR A 318 -32.73 2.68 23.02
N GLN A 319 -33.04 3.07 24.25
CA GLN A 319 -32.26 3.97 25.10
C GLN A 319 -30.76 3.64 25.05
N GLY A 320 -29.95 4.56 24.52
CA GLY A 320 -28.49 4.42 24.54
C GLY A 320 -27.68 5.10 23.43
N ALA A 321 -28.23 6.05 22.66
CA ALA A 321 -27.44 6.79 21.67
C ALA A 321 -27.94 8.23 21.48
N VAL A 322 -27.71 9.08 22.49
CA VAL A 322 -27.75 10.54 22.31
C VAL A 322 -26.34 11.00 21.94
N ALA A 323 -25.96 10.83 20.67
CA ALA A 323 -24.67 11.34 20.17
C ALA A 323 -24.64 11.55 18.63
N GLY A 324 -25.80 11.77 17.98
CA GLY A 324 -25.81 11.82 16.50
C GLY A 324 -26.88 12.65 15.81
N LEU A 325 -27.82 13.27 16.52
CA LEU A 325 -28.64 14.32 15.90
C LEU A 325 -27.99 15.66 16.22
N LEU A 326 -27.38 16.27 15.21
CA LEU A 326 -26.89 17.64 15.27
C LEU A 326 -28.10 18.58 15.34
N THR A 327 -28.28 19.21 16.49
CA THR A 327 -29.05 20.47 16.58
C THR A 327 -28.14 21.58 16.08
N PHE A 328 -28.60 22.33 15.08
CA PHE A 328 -27.96 23.56 14.65
C PHE A 328 -28.22 24.62 15.72
N ASP A 329 -27.32 24.78 16.68
CA ASP A 329 -27.20 26.02 17.44
C ASP A 329 -25.75 26.21 17.93
N ASP A 330 -25.25 27.39 17.60
CA ASP A 330 -24.03 28.09 18.01
C ASP A 330 -22.65 27.46 17.72
N ALA A 331 -21.95 28.14 16.80
CA ALA A 331 -20.55 27.95 16.47
C ALA A 331 -19.66 28.47 17.61
N GLU A 332 -18.86 27.59 18.20
CA GLU A 332 -17.58 27.96 18.81
C GLU A 332 -16.44 27.54 17.86
N PRO A 333 -15.45 28.42 17.61
CA PRO A 333 -14.33 28.08 16.75
C PRO A 333 -13.44 27.03 17.44
N PRO A 334 -12.95 26.02 16.70
CA PRO A 334 -12.11 24.99 17.30
C PRO A 334 -10.76 25.57 17.71
N ALA A 335 -10.40 25.35 18.98
CA ALA A 335 -9.05 25.53 19.47
C ALA A 335 -8.09 24.59 18.73
N ALA A 336 -6.91 25.14 18.39
CA ALA A 336 -5.79 24.37 17.88
C ALA A 336 -5.35 23.35 18.93
N ASP A 337 -5.28 22.07 18.54
CA ASP A 337 -4.50 21.10 19.29
C ASP A 337 -3.76 20.17 18.34
N GLU A 338 -2.51 19.94 18.73
CA GLU A 338 -1.42 19.38 17.98
C GLU A 338 -1.44 17.85 18.04
N GLY A 339 -0.86 17.23 17.00
CA GLY A 339 -0.23 15.91 16.95
C GLY A 339 -0.63 14.79 17.92
N GLU A 340 -1.06 13.66 17.34
CA GLU A 340 -0.32 12.39 17.46
C GLU A 340 -0.95 11.33 16.53
N GLY A 341 -0.34 11.15 15.36
CA GLY A 341 -0.60 10.01 14.49
C GLY A 341 0.08 8.77 15.06
N GLY A 342 -0.70 7.72 15.31
CA GLY A 342 -0.18 6.42 15.70
C GLY A 342 0.74 5.85 14.63
N GLU A 343 2.03 5.77 14.93
CA GLU A 343 3.03 5.02 14.16
C GLU A 343 2.96 3.51 14.46
N ALA A 344 3.40 2.73 13.47
CA ALA A 344 3.51 1.27 13.50
C ALA A 344 4.57 0.76 14.46
#